data_AF-A0A832HM41-F1
#
_entry.id   AF-A0A832HM41-F1
#
_cell.length_a   1.000
_cell.length_b   1.000
_cell.length_c   1.000
_cell.angle_alpha   90.00
_cell.angle_beta   90.00
_cell.angle_gamma   90.00
#
_symmetry.space_group_name_H-M   'P 1'
#
loop_
_entity.id
_entity.type
_entity.pdbx_description
1 polymer ?
#
loop_
_entity_poly.entity_id
_entity_poly.type
_entity_poly.pdbx_seq_one_letter_code
_entity_poly.pdbx_strand_id
1 'polypeptide(L)'
;MKTIKKNELFEHMSEFLKERGVELKEGSYTDRIRKGCELLAEVINCTERGIAEAAAQMDQGLERMRDIIHRKTAPKGRPPTASPRAKSTGSRRPKSTRKNKKN
;
A
#
# COMPACT_ATOMS: atom_id res chain seq x y z
N MET A 1 1.80 8.25 3.46
CA MET A 1 2.48 9.25 4.33
C MET A 1 2.23 10.63 3.74
N LYS A 2 2.15 11.67 4.59
CA LYS A 2 1.88 13.05 4.14
C LYS A 2 3.21 13.75 3.90
N THR A 3 3.45 14.24 2.69
CA THR A 3 4.66 14.99 2.36
C THR A 3 4.61 16.38 3.00
N ILE A 4 5.66 16.75 3.72
CA ILE A 4 5.84 18.11 4.26
C ILE A 4 6.11 19.06 3.10
N LYS A 5 5.35 20.16 3.01
CA LYS A 5 5.61 21.19 2.00
C LYS A 5 6.80 22.05 2.41
N LYS A 6 7.53 22.56 1.41
CA LYS A 6 8.77 23.34 1.59
C LYS A 6 8.64 24.52 2.57
N ASN A 7 7.50 25.21 2.54
CA ASN A 7 7.25 26.38 3.40
C ASN A 7 6.51 26.07 4.70
N GLU A 8 5.91 24.89 4.84
CA GLU A 8 5.06 24.52 5.97
C GLU A 8 5.85 24.50 7.28
N LEU A 9 7.07 23.97 7.24
CA LEU A 9 7.96 23.95 8.40
C LEU A 9 8.38 25.37 8.82
N PHE A 10 8.60 26.26 7.85
CA PHE A 10 8.95 27.65 8.12
C PHE A 10 7.77 28.41 8.73
N GLU A 11 6.56 28.21 8.20
CA GLU A 11 5.32 28.83 8.72
C GLU A 11 5.07 28.40 10.17
N HIS A 12 5.07 27.10 10.46
CA HIS A 12 4.88 26.60 11.81
C HIS A 12 5.95 27.08 12.80
N MET A 13 7.21 27.11 12.36
CA MET A 13 8.29 27.63 13.20
C MET A 13 8.13 29.15 13.41
N SER A 14 7.73 29.91 12.38
CA SER A 14 7.50 31.34 12.48
C SER A 14 6.34 31.66 13.42
N GLU A 15 5.24 30.91 13.36
CA GLU A 15 4.11 31.03 14.28
C GLU A 15 4.53 30.71 15.72
N PHE A 16 5.24 29.60 15.92
CA PHE A 16 5.76 29.21 17.23
C PHE A 16 6.68 30.28 17.83
N LEU A 17 7.60 30.84 17.03
CA LEU A 17 8.48 31.90 17.49
C LEU A 17 7.69 33.16 17.85
N LYS A 18 6.65 33.49 17.08
CA LYS A 18 5.77 34.63 17.34
C LYS A 18 5.04 34.49 18.66
N GLU A 19 4.53 33.29 18.99
CA GLU A 19 3.94 32.99 20.30
C GLU A 19 4.92 33.16 21.46
N ARG A 20 6.22 32.99 21.20
CA ARG A 20 7.30 33.22 22.18
C ARG A 20 7.79 34.66 22.23
N GLY A 21 7.16 35.56 21.48
CA GLY A 21 7.53 36.98 21.41
C GLY A 21 8.71 37.27 20.48
N VAL A 22 9.11 36.32 19.62
CA VAL A 22 10.17 36.49 18.62
C VAL A 22 9.54 36.59 17.24
N GLU A 23 9.65 37.74 16.59
CA GLU A 23 9.13 37.95 15.25
C GLU A 23 10.24 37.90 14.20
N LEU A 24 10.09 36.98 13.24
CA LEU A 24 10.97 36.90 12.07
C LEU A 24 10.55 37.95 11.04
N LYS A 25 11.27 39.07 11.00
CA LYS A 25 11.10 40.09 9.97
C LYS A 25 11.76 39.66 8.67
N GLU A 26 11.25 40.13 7.53
CA GLU A 26 11.89 39.88 6.24
C GLU A 26 13.33 40.42 6.24
N GLY A 27 14.25 39.61 5.72
CA GLY A 27 15.67 39.92 5.70
C GLY A 27 16.52 38.68 5.46
N SER A 28 17.82 38.92 5.20
CA SER A 28 18.78 37.87 4.84
C SER A 28 18.91 36.75 5.88
N TYR A 29 18.66 37.05 7.15
CA TYR A 29 18.65 36.06 8.24
C TYR A 29 17.44 35.12 8.15
N THR A 30 16.25 35.69 7.97
CA THR A 30 15.00 34.94 7.79
C THR A 30 15.02 34.10 6.52
N ASP A 31 15.64 34.59 5.45
CA ASP A 31 15.84 33.81 4.22
C ASP A 31 16.75 32.60 4.42
N ARG A 32 17.80 32.73 5.24
CA ARG A 32 18.66 31.58 5.59
C ARG A 32 17.90 30.56 6.41
N ILE A 33 17.08 30.99 7.35
CA ILE A 33 16.24 30.09 8.15
C ILE A 33 15.23 29.37 7.25
N ARG A 34 14.56 30.09 6.35
CA ARG A 34 13.63 29.52 5.36
C ARG A 34 14.31 28.42 4.55
N LYS A 35 15.49 28.68 3.99
CA LYS A 35 16.27 27.67 3.24
C LYS A 35 16.66 26.45 4.10
N GLY A 36 16.96 26.67 5.38
CA GLY A 36 17.20 25.58 6.33
C GLY A 36 15.95 24.71 6.55
N CYS A 37 14.79 25.34 6.72
CA CYS A 37 13.51 24.65 6.82
C CYS A 37 13.16 23.87 5.55
N GLU A 38 13.44 24.42 4.36
CA GLU A 38 13.24 23.73 3.08
C GLU A 38 14.10 22.47 2.98
N LEU A 39 15.39 22.56 3.34
CA LEU A 39 16.30 21.41 3.36
C LEU A 39 15.82 20.34 4.34
N LEU A 40 15.42 20.73 5.55
CA LEU A 40 14.90 19.81 6.55
C LEU A 40 13.62 19.11 6.07
N ALA A 41 12.71 19.83 5.43
CA ALA A 41 11.50 19.24 4.86
C ALA A 41 11.84 18.19 3.80
N GLU A 42 12.82 18.46 2.92
CA GLU A 42 13.27 17.48 1.92
C GLU A 42 13.89 16.23 2.56
N VAL A 43 14.72 16.40 3.60
CA VAL A 43 15.33 15.28 4.33
C VAL A 43 14.26 14.45 5.04
N ILE A 44 13.30 15.07 5.72
CA ILE A 44 12.22 14.35 6.42
C ILE A 44 11.40 13.54 5.41
N ASN A 45 11.02 14.16 4.30
CA ASN A 45 10.31 13.47 3.21
C ASN A 45 11.13 12.31 2.61
N CYS A 46 12.47 12.42 2.58
CA CYS A 46 13.34 11.33 2.15
C CYS A 46 13.35 10.19 3.18
N THR A 47 13.49 10.51 4.46
CA THR A 47 13.49 9.51 5.55
C THR A 47 12.15 8.79 5.66
N GLU A 48 11.03 9.49 5.53
CA GLU A 48 9.69 8.88 5.54
C GLU A 48 9.53 7.88 4.40
N ARG A 49 10.00 8.22 3.19
CA ARG A 49 10.02 7.30 2.05
C ARG A 49 10.91 6.08 2.32
N GLY A 50 12.12 6.30 2.85
CA GLY A 50 13.03 5.20 3.19
C GLY A 50 12.44 4.24 4.23
N ILE A 51 11.74 4.76 5.24
CA ILE A 51 11.03 3.95 6.25
C ILE A 51 9.88 3.17 5.60
N ALA A 52 9.10 3.80 4.71
CA ALA A 52 8.01 3.13 4.00
C ALA A 52 8.51 1.98 3.11
N GLU A 53 9.62 2.20 2.40
CA GLU A 53 10.25 1.16 1.57
C GLU A 53 10.80 0.01 2.41
N ALA A 54 11.45 0.33 3.53
CA ALA A 54 11.94 -0.69 4.46
C ALA A 54 10.79 -1.54 5.03
N ALA A 55 9.69 -0.91 5.42
CA ALA A 55 8.50 -1.62 5.89
C ALA A 55 7.93 -2.56 4.81
N ALA A 56 7.82 -2.09 3.57
CA ALA A 56 7.34 -2.92 2.46
C ALA A 56 8.25 -4.12 2.18
N GLN A 57 9.57 -3.96 2.28
CA GLN A 57 10.51 -5.08 2.14
C GLN A 57 10.39 -6.09 3.28
N MET A 58 10.17 -5.63 4.51
CA MET A 58 9.92 -6.51 5.65
C MET A 58 8.64 -7.33 5.45
N ASP A 59 7.55 -6.69 5.01
CA ASP A 59 6.28 -7.38 4.73
C ASP A 59 6.44 -8.46 3.65
N GLN A 60 7.15 -8.16 2.56
CA GLN A 60 7.47 -9.17 1.54
C GLN A 60 8.30 -10.32 2.10
N GLY A 61 9.25 -10.03 3.00
CA GLY A 61 10.03 -11.06 3.69
C GLY A 61 9.14 -12.00 4.52
N LEU A 62 8.17 -11.43 5.24
CA LEU A 62 7.20 -12.17 6.04
C LEU A 62 6.25 -13.00 5.16
N GLU A 63 5.78 -12.47 4.03
CA GLU A 63 4.97 -13.23 3.07
C GLU A 63 5.73 -14.43 2.51
N ARG A 64 6.99 -14.25 2.09
CA ARG A 64 7.83 -15.37 1.63
C ARG A 64 8.01 -16.41 2.71
N MET A 65 8.22 -15.98 3.97
CA MET A 65 8.31 -16.91 5.09
C MET A 65 6.99 -17.68 5.28
N ARG A 66 5.86 -16.99 5.23
CA ARG A 66 4.52 -17.59 5.30
C ARG A 66 4.30 -18.60 4.17
N ASP A 67 4.71 -18.30 2.94
CA ASP A 67 4.60 -19.20 1.80
C ASP A 67 5.46 -20.46 1.96
N ILE A 68 6.69 -20.31 2.48
CA ILE A 68 7.54 -21.44 2.81
C ILE A 68 6.89 -22.32 3.88
N ILE A 69 6.33 -21.70 4.93
CA ILE A 69 5.59 -22.43 5.97
C ILE A 69 4.41 -23.15 5.33
N HIS A 70 3.55 -22.47 4.58
CA HIS A 70 2.43 -23.09 3.86
C HIS A 70 2.90 -24.27 3.01
N ARG A 71 3.96 -24.11 2.21
CA ARG A 71 4.50 -25.20 1.38
C ARG A 71 5.03 -26.37 2.22
N LYS A 72 5.67 -26.11 3.35
CA LYS A 72 6.29 -27.15 4.20
C LYS A 72 5.33 -27.80 5.20
N THR A 73 4.31 -27.07 5.63
CA THR A 73 3.31 -27.53 6.60
C THR A 73 1.96 -27.87 5.96
N ALA A 74 1.77 -27.60 4.67
CA ALA A 74 0.61 -28.14 3.94
C ALA A 74 0.67 -29.67 4.02
N PRO A 75 -0.43 -30.32 4.47
CA PRO A 75 -0.49 -31.77 4.48
C PRO A 75 -0.27 -32.27 3.05
N LYS A 76 0.72 -33.15 2.84
CA LYS A 76 0.90 -33.86 1.56
C LYS A 76 -0.44 -34.49 1.23
N GLY A 77 -1.06 -34.01 0.16
CA GLY A 77 -2.42 -34.38 -0.20
C GLY A 77 -2.61 -35.89 -0.14
N ARG A 78 -3.65 -36.33 0.58
CA ARG A 78 -4.27 -37.61 0.22
C ARG A 78 -4.60 -37.53 -1.28
N PRO A 79 -4.41 -38.63 -2.03
CA PRO A 79 -4.85 -38.67 -3.44
C PRO A 79 -6.31 -38.22 -3.51
N PRO A 80 -6.74 -37.58 -4.61
CA PRO A 80 -8.11 -37.13 -4.73
C PRO A 80 -9.03 -38.36 -4.71
N THR A 81 -9.56 -38.70 -3.53
CA THR A 81 -10.70 -39.58 -3.43
C THR A 81 -11.85 -38.80 -4.01
N ALA A 82 -12.30 -39.21 -5.20
CA ALA A 82 -13.45 -38.67 -5.90
C ALA A 82 -14.62 -38.50 -4.91
N SER A 83 -14.89 -37.26 -4.49
CA SER A 83 -16.13 -36.97 -3.78
C SER A 83 -17.29 -37.07 -4.80
N PRO A 84 -18.35 -37.83 -4.50
CA PRO A 84 -19.46 -38.00 -5.42
C PRO A 84 -20.18 -36.67 -5.55
N ARG A 85 -20.20 -36.15 -6.79
CA ARG A 85 -20.93 -34.95 -7.17
C ARG A 85 -22.39 -35.11 -6.74
N ALA A 86 -22.81 -34.33 -5.75
CA ALA A 86 -24.20 -34.22 -5.34
C ALA A 86 -25.03 -33.82 -6.57
N LYS A 87 -25.92 -34.72 -7.01
CA LYS A 87 -26.88 -34.46 -8.08
C LYS A 87 -27.90 -33.47 -7.55
N SER A 88 -27.74 -32.19 -7.86
CA SER A 88 -28.80 -31.21 -7.71
C SER A 88 -29.89 -31.51 -8.75
N THR A 89 -31.01 -32.01 -8.25
CA THR A 89 -32.30 -32.09 -8.94
C THR A 89 -32.70 -30.70 -9.44
N GLY A 90 -32.74 -30.52 -10.76
CA GLY A 90 -33.10 -29.26 -11.40
C GLY A 90 -33.71 -29.52 -12.78
N SER A 91 -35.04 -29.56 -12.80
CA SER A 91 -35.93 -29.80 -13.93
C SER A 91 -35.68 -28.88 -15.14
N ARG A 92 -35.63 -29.45 -16.35
CA ARG A 92 -36.52 -29.19 -17.51
C ARG A 92 -35.82 -29.54 -18.84
N ARG A 93 -36.26 -30.64 -19.48
CA ARG A 93 -36.05 -30.91 -20.92
C ARG A 93 -36.72 -29.82 -21.75
N PRO A 94 -36.10 -29.36 -22.84
CA PRO A 94 -36.83 -29.07 -24.06
C PRO A 94 -36.63 -30.21 -25.06
N LYS A 95 -37.74 -30.51 -25.72
CA LYS A 95 -37.99 -31.62 -26.63
C LYS A 95 -37.30 -31.36 -27.96
N SER A 96 -36.61 -32.39 -28.46
CA SER A 96 -36.04 -32.49 -29.81
C SER A 96 -37.05 -32.13 -30.90
N THR A 97 -36.66 -31.25 -31.82
CA THR A 97 -37.15 -31.20 -33.20
C THR A 97 -35.96 -31.08 -34.16
N ARG A 98 -35.68 -32.19 -34.85
CA ARG A 98 -34.68 -32.35 -35.91
C ARG A 98 -35.41 -32.18 -37.25
N LYS A 99 -35.07 -31.16 -38.04
CA LYS A 99 -35.39 -31.02 -39.48
C LYS A 99 -34.14 -30.41 -40.16
N ASN A 100 -33.21 -31.22 -40.63
CA ASN A 100 -33.09 -31.88 -41.95
C ASN A 100 -32.44 -30.97 -43.02
N LYS A 101 -31.29 -31.40 -43.57
CA LYS A 101 -30.74 -30.91 -44.85
C LYS A 101 -29.87 -31.99 -45.52
N LYS A 102 -30.12 -32.18 -46.83
CA LYS A 102 -29.55 -33.09 -47.84
C LYS A 102 -30.10 -34.53 -47.82
N ASN A 103 -30.60 -35.10 -48.93
CA ASN A 103 -30.52 -34.79 -50.36
C ASN A 103 -31.87 -35.07 -51.02
#